data_AF-A0A9N9SPZ1-F1
#
_entry.id   AF-A0A9N9SPZ1-F1
#
_cell.length_a   1.000
_cell.length_b   1.000
_cell.length_c   1.000
_cell.angle_alpha   90.00
_cell.angle_beta   90.00
_cell.angle_gamma   90.00
#
_symmetry.space_group_name_H-M   'P 1'
#
loop_
_entity.id
_entity.type
_entity.pdbx_description
1 polymer ?
#
loop_
_entity_poly.entity_id
_entity_poly.type
_entity_poly.pdbx_seq_one_letter_code
_entity_poly.pdbx_strand_id
1 'polypeptide(L)'
;MSKVGCSSTSTQQFEGEAPSSVAQKMWEMSNAVEVVSSVDEIYRYDKKQQQDILVAKPWEKDPHFFKDIKISALALLKMVMHARSGGTLEVMGLILGKVDGNTMFVMDSFALPVEGTETRVNAQAQAYEYMSSYIEAAKLGYKPANEEPSEYQTIPLNKIEDFGVHCKQYYSLEVSYFKSALDRRLLDSLWNKYWVNTLSSSSLLTNADYTTGQIFDLSEKLEQSEAAIGRCGCIVTGEKRTEDKLLKATKDSCKTTIEIIHGLMAQMVKDRLFNSVTPSNRIQ
;
A
#
# COMPACT_ATOMS: atom_id res chain seq x y z
N MET A 1 10.85 81.61 5.72
CA MET A 1 10.35 81.17 7.04
C MET A 1 9.34 80.05 6.83
N SER A 2 9.56 78.93 7.51
CA SER A 2 8.54 77.96 7.96
C SER A 2 8.01 76.86 7.00
N LYS A 3 8.66 75.69 7.16
CA LYS A 3 8.12 74.31 7.28
C LYS A 3 7.29 73.70 6.13
N VAL A 4 7.88 72.68 5.50
CA VAL A 4 7.16 71.51 4.95
C VAL A 4 7.82 70.25 5.52
N GLY A 5 6.98 69.33 6.02
CA GLY A 5 7.34 68.24 6.90
C GLY A 5 8.06 67.06 6.24
N CYS A 6 8.83 66.37 7.09
CA CYS A 6 9.46 65.09 6.84
C CYS A 6 8.40 63.97 6.90
N SER A 7 8.23 63.22 5.80
CA SER A 7 7.53 61.94 5.81
C SER A 7 8.55 60.81 5.68
N SER A 8 8.78 60.13 6.79
CA SER A 8 9.58 58.91 6.90
C SER A 8 8.86 57.75 6.20
N THR A 9 9.34 57.35 5.02
CA THR A 9 8.95 56.07 4.40
C THR A 9 9.88 54.99 4.93
N SER A 10 9.34 54.11 5.76
CA SER A 10 10.00 52.97 6.36
C SER A 10 10.54 52.04 5.27
N THR A 11 11.87 51.92 5.18
CA THR A 11 12.54 50.88 4.41
C THR A 11 12.19 49.52 5.01
N GLN A 12 11.29 48.77 4.37
CA GLN A 12 11.21 47.33 4.60
C GLN A 12 12.51 46.72 4.07
N GLN A 13 13.35 46.25 4.98
CA GLN A 13 14.50 45.40 4.66
C GLN A 13 13.96 44.10 4.07
N PHE A 14 13.93 44.02 2.74
CA PHE A 14 13.99 42.74 2.06
C PHE A 14 15.42 42.22 2.27
N GLU A 15 15.57 41.13 3.03
CA GLU A 15 16.80 40.34 3.04
C GLU A 15 17.08 39.91 1.58
N GLY A 16 17.99 40.63 0.92
CA GLY A 16 18.36 40.38 -0.46
C GLY A 16 19.12 39.06 -0.55
N GLU A 17 18.63 38.13 -1.37
CA GLU A 17 19.41 36.95 -1.79
C GLU A 17 20.78 37.42 -2.30
N ALA A 18 21.86 36.76 -1.85
CA ALA A 18 23.21 37.13 -2.24
C ALA A 18 23.36 37.17 -3.78
N PRO A 19 24.09 38.16 -4.35
CA PRO A 19 24.21 38.32 -5.80
C PRO A 19 24.79 37.09 -6.52
N SER A 20 25.54 36.25 -5.83
CA SER A 20 26.02 34.96 -6.32
C SER A 20 24.89 33.93 -6.55
N SER A 21 23.89 33.89 -5.66
CA SER A 21 22.71 33.01 -5.79
C SER A 21 21.84 33.41 -6.99
N VAL A 22 21.65 34.71 -7.16
CA VAL A 22 20.90 35.30 -8.27
C VAL A 22 21.59 35.00 -9.61
N ALA A 23 22.91 35.22 -9.69
CA ALA A 23 23.70 34.92 -10.89
C ALA A 23 23.70 33.41 -11.23
N GLN A 24 23.79 32.53 -10.22
CA GLN A 24 23.72 31.08 -10.40
C GLN A 24 22.37 30.66 -10.98
N LYS A 25 21.25 31.11 -10.39
CA LYS A 25 19.90 30.79 -10.90
C LYS A 25 19.66 31.29 -12.32
N MET A 26 20.13 32.49 -12.66
CA MET A 26 20.03 33.04 -14.02
C MET A 26 20.82 32.21 -15.03
N TRP A 27 22.02 31.74 -14.65
CA TRP A 27 22.85 30.89 -15.50
C TRP A 27 22.23 29.51 -15.70
N GLU A 28 21.70 28.90 -14.64
CA GLU A 28 21.02 27.61 -14.70
C GLU A 28 19.78 27.67 -15.62
N MET A 29 18.96 28.72 -15.50
CA MET A 29 17.80 28.93 -16.38
C MET A 29 18.18 29.17 -17.85
N SER A 30 19.20 30.00 -18.10
CA SER A 30 19.59 30.37 -19.47
C SER A 30 20.19 29.21 -20.25
N ASN A 31 20.76 28.22 -19.55
CA ASN A 31 21.40 27.05 -20.14
C ASN A 31 20.57 25.77 -20.01
N ALA A 32 19.31 25.87 -19.59
CA ALA A 32 18.43 24.72 -19.33
C ALA A 32 19.12 23.64 -18.47
N VAL A 33 19.88 24.08 -17.45
CA VAL A 33 20.63 23.17 -16.58
C VAL A 33 19.63 22.44 -15.69
N GLU A 34 19.42 21.16 -15.97
CA GLU A 34 18.57 20.30 -15.14
C GLU A 34 19.35 19.89 -13.89
N VAL A 35 19.00 20.48 -12.74
CA VAL A 35 19.45 19.99 -11.43
C VAL A 35 18.66 18.73 -11.11
N VAL A 36 19.09 17.59 -11.65
CA VAL A 36 18.49 16.29 -11.35
C VAL A 36 19.03 15.84 -10.00
N SER A 37 18.16 15.74 -8.99
CA SER A 37 18.56 15.07 -7.75
C SER A 37 18.84 13.60 -8.06
N SER A 38 19.82 12.97 -7.43
CA SER A 38 20.12 11.55 -7.62
C SER A 38 18.92 10.63 -7.34
N VAL A 39 17.92 11.13 -6.60
CA VAL A 39 16.67 10.43 -6.31
C VAL A 39 15.68 10.49 -7.48
N ASP A 40 15.76 11.52 -8.32
CA ASP A 40 14.84 11.73 -9.44
C ASP A 40 15.29 11.01 -10.73
N GLU A 41 16.51 10.48 -10.77
CA GLU A 41 17.05 9.71 -11.91
C GLU A 41 16.16 8.49 -12.25
N ILE A 42 15.52 7.89 -11.25
CA ILE A 42 14.55 6.80 -11.41
C ILE A 42 13.37 7.18 -12.34
N TYR A 43 13.00 8.46 -12.40
CA TYR A 43 11.91 8.95 -13.25
C TYR A 43 12.33 9.18 -14.70
N ARG A 44 13.63 9.16 -15.00
CA ARG A 44 14.12 9.30 -16.37
C ARG A 44 13.69 8.10 -17.21
N TYR A 45 13.14 8.36 -18.40
CA TYR A 45 12.71 7.32 -19.32
C TYR A 45 13.63 7.28 -20.55
N ASP A 46 14.38 6.19 -20.71
CA ASP A 46 15.15 5.92 -21.92
C ASP A 46 14.37 4.96 -22.83
N LYS A 47 13.78 5.52 -23.89
CA LYS A 47 13.00 4.76 -24.86
C LYS A 47 13.83 3.70 -25.58
N LYS A 48 15.10 3.98 -25.88
CA LYS A 48 15.96 3.04 -26.61
C LYS A 48 16.29 1.85 -25.72
N GLN A 49 16.71 2.12 -24.48
CA GLN A 49 16.98 1.07 -23.49
C GLN A 49 15.75 0.16 -23.29
N GLN A 50 14.56 0.74 -23.13
CA GLN A 50 13.33 -0.04 -22.97
C GLN A 50 13.01 -0.89 -24.20
N GLN A 51 13.18 -0.34 -25.40
CA GLN A 51 12.98 -1.11 -26.64
C GLN A 51 13.96 -2.28 -26.75
N ASP A 52 15.22 -2.06 -26.41
CA ASP A 52 16.26 -3.09 -26.45
C ASP A 52 15.95 -4.22 -25.46
N ILE A 53 15.48 -3.90 -24.24
CA ILE A 53 15.05 -4.89 -23.25
C ILE A 53 13.82 -5.69 -23.75
N LEU A 54 12.83 -5.00 -24.32
CA LEU A 54 11.62 -5.62 -24.87
C LEU A 54 11.90 -6.53 -26.07
N VAL A 55 12.95 -6.25 -26.84
CA VAL A 55 13.41 -7.12 -27.95
C VAL A 55 14.20 -8.30 -27.41
N ALA A 56 15.06 -8.08 -26.41
CA ALA A 56 15.90 -9.13 -25.84
C ALA A 56 15.13 -10.15 -24.98
N LYS A 57 14.01 -9.72 -24.38
CA LYS A 57 13.09 -10.54 -23.56
C LYS A 57 13.81 -11.51 -22.60
N PRO A 58 14.68 -11.03 -21.71
CA PRO A 58 15.49 -11.88 -20.85
C PRO A 58 14.67 -12.83 -19.96
N TRP A 59 13.44 -12.44 -19.59
CA TRP A 59 12.48 -13.24 -18.82
C TRP A 59 11.98 -14.50 -19.55
N GLU A 60 12.13 -14.62 -20.88
CA GLU A 60 11.79 -15.87 -21.58
C GLU A 60 12.78 -17.00 -21.25
N LYS A 61 14.00 -16.66 -20.79
CA LYS A 61 15.04 -17.64 -20.43
C LYS A 61 14.94 -18.12 -18.98
N ASP A 62 14.48 -17.24 -18.09
CA ASP A 62 14.33 -17.53 -16.67
C ASP A 62 12.97 -17.03 -16.18
N PRO A 63 12.04 -17.94 -15.84
CA PRO A 63 10.74 -17.57 -15.29
C PRO A 63 10.81 -16.85 -13.94
N HIS A 64 11.94 -16.94 -13.23
CA HIS A 64 12.21 -16.28 -11.95
C HIS A 64 13.15 -15.07 -12.09
N PHE A 65 13.19 -14.49 -13.31
CA PHE A 65 14.04 -13.35 -13.65
C PHE A 65 13.73 -12.10 -12.82
N PHE A 66 12.46 -11.79 -12.59
CA PHE A 66 12.05 -10.65 -11.77
C PHE A 66 12.06 -11.05 -10.30
N LYS A 67 12.64 -10.19 -9.46
CA LYS A 67 12.72 -10.43 -7.99
C LYS A 67 12.17 -9.27 -7.18
N ASP A 68 12.31 -8.07 -7.74
CA ASP A 68 12.04 -6.82 -7.06
C ASP A 68 10.96 -6.04 -7.80
N ILE A 69 10.09 -5.38 -7.04
CA ILE A 69 9.15 -4.40 -7.58
C ILE A 69 9.24 -3.09 -6.79
N LYS A 70 9.40 -1.99 -7.52
CA LYS A 70 9.47 -0.63 -7.00
C LYS A 70 8.22 0.12 -7.38
N ILE A 71 7.47 0.60 -6.38
CA ILE A 71 6.20 1.30 -6.58
C ILE A 71 6.33 2.77 -6.21
N SER A 72 5.97 3.66 -7.15
CA SER A 72 5.88 5.09 -6.91
C SER A 72 4.85 5.39 -5.82
N ALA A 73 5.19 6.28 -4.88
CA ALA A 73 4.28 6.69 -3.80
C ALA A 73 2.96 7.26 -4.34
N LEU A 74 2.99 7.93 -5.50
CA LEU A 74 1.79 8.42 -6.18
C LEU A 74 0.91 7.27 -6.68
N ALA A 75 1.52 6.28 -7.33
CA ALA A 75 0.81 5.09 -7.84
C ALA A 75 0.20 4.29 -6.68
N LEU A 76 0.94 4.13 -5.58
CA LEU A 76 0.44 3.49 -4.36
C LEU A 76 -0.79 4.22 -3.82
N LEU A 77 -0.71 5.55 -3.69
CA LEU A 77 -1.82 6.35 -3.18
C LEU A 77 -3.06 6.21 -4.07
N LYS A 78 -2.89 6.26 -5.40
CA LYS A 78 -3.99 6.03 -6.36
C LYS A 78 -4.61 4.64 -6.23
N MET A 79 -3.79 3.59 -6.11
CA MET A 79 -4.27 2.22 -5.93
C MET A 79 -5.06 2.05 -4.63
N VAL A 80 -4.53 2.54 -3.50
CA VAL A 80 -5.19 2.43 -2.19
C VAL A 80 -6.49 3.23 -2.16
N MET A 81 -6.50 4.44 -2.73
CA MET A 81 -7.71 5.26 -2.80
C MET A 81 -8.79 4.61 -3.69
N HIS A 82 -8.40 4.04 -4.82
CA HIS A 82 -9.31 3.29 -5.70
C HIS A 82 -9.88 2.06 -5.00
N ALA A 83 -9.02 1.24 -4.38
CA ALA A 83 -9.43 0.07 -3.61
C ALA A 83 -10.41 0.43 -2.48
N ARG A 84 -10.12 1.51 -1.74
CA ARG A 84 -11.02 2.01 -0.68
C ARG A 84 -12.36 2.48 -1.24
N SER A 85 -12.38 3.09 -2.44
CA SER A 85 -13.62 3.55 -3.06
C SER A 85 -14.54 2.40 -3.50
N GLY A 86 -14.00 1.21 -3.73
CA GLY A 86 -14.76 0.00 -4.05
C GLY A 86 -15.54 -0.60 -2.87
N GLY A 87 -15.23 -0.21 -1.63
CA GLY A 87 -15.92 -0.73 -0.45
C GLY A 87 -15.77 -2.25 -0.32
N THR A 88 -16.88 -2.98 -0.39
CA THR A 88 -16.91 -4.46 -0.36
C THR A 88 -16.81 -5.10 -1.75
N LEU A 89 -16.83 -4.29 -2.81
CA LEU A 89 -16.75 -4.77 -4.18
C LEU A 89 -15.29 -4.83 -4.64
N GLU A 90 -14.98 -5.83 -5.45
CA GLU A 90 -13.66 -5.91 -6.07
C GLU A 90 -13.57 -4.91 -7.22
N VAL A 91 -12.42 -4.26 -7.32
CA VAL A 91 -12.15 -3.24 -8.34
C VAL A 91 -10.87 -3.60 -9.10
N MET A 92 -10.76 -3.10 -10.32
CA MET A 92 -9.59 -3.34 -11.16
C MET A 92 -8.95 -2.03 -11.64
N GLY A 93 -7.66 -2.10 -11.98
CA GLY A 93 -6.90 -1.01 -12.57
C GLY A 93 -5.74 -1.53 -13.41
N LEU A 94 -5.14 -0.64 -14.18
CA LEU A 94 -3.88 -0.91 -14.87
C LEU A 94 -2.72 -0.19 -14.18
N ILE A 95 -1.56 -0.80 -14.30
CA ILE A 95 -0.30 -0.29 -13.79
C ILE A 95 0.60 0.05 -14.98
N LEU A 96 1.20 1.24 -14.96
CA LEU A 96 2.10 1.74 -15.99
C LEU A 96 3.50 1.87 -15.40
N GLY A 97 4.48 1.44 -16.18
CA GLY A 97 5.82 1.24 -15.65
C GLY A 97 6.89 1.02 -16.70
N LYS A 98 8.09 0.73 -16.20
CA LYS A 98 9.25 0.31 -17.00
C LYS A 98 9.95 -0.85 -16.30
N VAL A 99 10.84 -1.51 -17.02
CA VAL A 99 11.67 -2.59 -16.48
C VAL A 99 13.13 -2.15 -16.52
N ASP A 100 13.89 -2.46 -15.48
CA ASP A 100 15.34 -2.25 -15.47
C ASP A 100 16.01 -3.40 -14.71
N GLY A 101 16.86 -4.15 -15.41
CA GLY A 101 17.41 -5.41 -14.91
C GLY A 101 16.32 -6.40 -14.47
N ASN A 102 16.46 -6.91 -13.24
CA ASN A 102 15.54 -7.83 -12.57
C ASN A 102 14.43 -7.11 -11.77
N THR A 103 14.31 -5.78 -11.89
CA THR A 103 13.38 -4.98 -11.13
C THR A 103 12.27 -4.40 -12.01
N MET A 104 11.03 -4.53 -11.57
CA MET A 104 9.88 -3.88 -12.17
C MET A 104 9.65 -2.51 -11.51
N PHE A 105 9.43 -1.47 -12.31
CA PHE A 105 9.14 -0.12 -11.80
C PHE A 105 7.73 0.28 -12.16
N VAL A 106 6.91 0.51 -11.14
CA VAL A 106 5.56 1.06 -11.25
C VAL A 106 5.64 2.57 -11.09
N MET A 107 5.45 3.28 -12.20
CA MET A 107 5.52 4.74 -12.27
C MET A 107 4.17 5.38 -11.98
N ASP A 108 3.10 4.80 -12.54
CA ASP A 108 1.74 5.26 -12.35
C ASP A 108 0.72 4.11 -12.36
N SER A 109 -0.50 4.40 -11.90
CA SER A 109 -1.65 3.49 -11.96
C SER A 109 -2.92 4.25 -12.31
N PHE A 110 -3.85 3.58 -12.98
CA PHE A 110 -5.17 4.15 -13.27
C PHE A 110 -6.28 3.14 -13.04
N ALA A 111 -7.38 3.63 -12.46
CA ALA A 111 -8.58 2.86 -12.22
C ALA A 111 -9.27 2.51 -13.54
N LEU A 112 -9.75 1.28 -13.65
CA LEU A 112 -10.71 0.90 -14.68
C LEU A 112 -12.14 1.03 -14.12
N PRO A 113 -13.12 1.44 -14.94
CA PRO A 113 -14.53 1.49 -14.54
C PRO A 113 -15.14 0.07 -14.59
N VAL A 114 -14.53 -0.86 -13.85
CA VAL A 114 -14.90 -2.26 -13.82
C VAL A 114 -15.07 -2.68 -12.38
N GLU A 115 -16.29 -3.07 -12.04
CA GLU A 115 -16.62 -3.79 -10.82
C GLU A 115 -16.47 -5.28 -11.13
N GLY A 116 -15.62 -5.97 -10.36
CA GLY A 116 -15.38 -7.39 -10.50
C GLY A 116 -16.11 -8.19 -9.42
N THR A 117 -16.47 -9.43 -9.76
CA THR A 117 -16.50 -10.52 -8.77
C THR A 117 -15.36 -11.47 -9.13
N GLU A 118 -14.80 -12.20 -8.17
CA GLU A 118 -13.62 -13.07 -8.35
C GLU A 118 -13.74 -14.02 -9.55
N THR A 119 -14.98 -14.35 -9.91
CA THR A 119 -15.37 -15.24 -11.01
C THR A 119 -15.73 -14.54 -12.33
N ARG A 120 -15.96 -13.22 -12.34
CA ARG A 120 -16.39 -12.45 -13.52
C ARG A 120 -15.75 -11.06 -13.50
N VAL A 121 -14.72 -10.90 -14.31
CA VAL A 121 -14.06 -9.62 -14.56
C VAL A 121 -14.57 -9.06 -15.87
N ASN A 122 -15.36 -7.99 -15.90
CA ASN A 122 -15.71 -7.30 -17.15
C ASN A 122 -14.54 -6.40 -17.61
N ALA A 123 -13.37 -7.00 -17.84
CA ALA A 123 -12.22 -6.31 -18.38
C ALA A 123 -12.54 -5.90 -19.82
N GLN A 124 -12.16 -4.68 -20.23
CA GLN A 124 -12.26 -4.28 -21.65
C GLN A 124 -11.64 -5.38 -22.53
N ALA A 125 -12.23 -5.66 -23.69
CA ALA A 125 -11.97 -6.85 -24.52
C ALA A 125 -10.47 -7.19 -24.74
N GLN A 126 -9.59 -6.18 -24.71
CA GLN A 126 -8.13 -6.34 -24.87
C GLN A 126 -7.43 -6.99 -23.67
N ALA A 127 -7.94 -6.83 -22.44
CA ALA A 127 -7.32 -7.43 -21.25
C ALA A 127 -7.71 -8.91 -21.07
N TYR A 128 -8.88 -9.32 -21.58
CA TYR A 128 -9.33 -10.71 -21.55
C TYR A 128 -8.39 -11.66 -22.30
N GLU A 129 -7.98 -11.31 -23.52
CA GLU A 129 -7.11 -12.16 -24.34
C GLU A 129 -5.74 -12.40 -23.68
N TYR A 130 -5.17 -11.34 -23.09
CA TYR A 130 -3.89 -11.46 -22.38
C TYR A 130 -4.02 -12.28 -21.08
N MET A 131 -5.07 -12.04 -20.27
CA MET A 131 -5.28 -12.79 -19.02
C MET A 131 -5.61 -14.27 -19.27
N SER A 132 -6.44 -14.57 -20.26
CA SER A 132 -6.77 -15.96 -20.62
C SER A 132 -5.56 -16.72 -21.16
N SER A 133 -4.80 -16.12 -22.09
CA SER A 133 -3.58 -16.73 -22.61
C SER A 133 -2.52 -16.95 -21.52
N TYR A 134 -2.40 -16.02 -20.57
CA TYR A 134 -1.49 -16.18 -19.43
C TYR A 134 -1.91 -17.31 -18.49
N ILE A 135 -3.20 -17.42 -18.14
CA ILE A 135 -3.71 -18.53 -17.31
C ILE A 135 -3.51 -19.88 -18.01
N GLU A 136 -3.67 -19.93 -19.33
CA GLU A 136 -3.44 -21.14 -20.12
C GLU A 136 -1.94 -21.48 -20.22
N ALA A 137 -1.07 -20.49 -20.42
CA ALA A 137 0.38 -20.64 -20.39
C ALA A 137 0.93 -21.04 -19.01
N ALA A 138 0.34 -20.52 -17.93
CA ALA A 138 0.69 -20.89 -16.55
C ALA A 138 0.38 -22.37 -16.24
N LYS A 139 -0.61 -22.97 -16.94
CA LYS A 139 -0.89 -24.41 -16.86
C LYS A 139 0.15 -25.27 -17.59
N LEU A 140 0.96 -24.69 -18.48
CA LEU A 140 1.89 -25.37 -19.39
C LEU A 140 3.28 -25.72 -18.81
N GLY A 141 3.47 -25.64 -17.48
CA GLY A 141 4.43 -26.54 -16.81
C GLY A 141 5.54 -25.93 -15.97
N TYR A 142 5.63 -24.61 -15.82
CA TYR A 142 6.56 -24.03 -14.83
C TYR A 142 5.91 -24.00 -13.44
N LYS A 143 6.55 -24.65 -12.47
CA LYS A 143 6.27 -24.49 -11.04
C LYS A 143 7.51 -23.89 -10.39
N PRO A 144 7.43 -22.76 -9.66
CA PRO A 144 8.54 -22.26 -8.86
C PRO A 144 9.09 -23.39 -7.96
N ALA A 145 10.41 -23.40 -7.76
CA ALA A 145 11.04 -24.29 -6.79
C ALA A 145 10.38 -24.08 -5.42
N ASN A 146 10.20 -25.13 -4.61
CA ASN A 146 9.51 -25.04 -3.31
C ASN A 146 10.14 -23.94 -2.44
N GLU A 147 9.55 -22.75 -2.48
CA GLU A 147 9.82 -21.67 -1.55
C GLU A 147 9.23 -22.02 -0.17
N GLU A 148 9.85 -21.48 0.88
CA GLU A 148 9.34 -21.61 2.23
C GLU A 148 7.89 -21.12 2.31
N PRO A 149 7.05 -21.69 3.21
CA PRO A 149 5.65 -21.33 3.27
C PRO A 149 5.52 -19.81 3.50
N SER A 150 4.75 -19.16 2.63
CA SER A 150 4.28 -17.78 2.82
C SER A 150 3.88 -17.53 4.27
N GLU A 151 4.17 -16.33 4.76
CA GLU A 151 3.71 -15.85 6.06
C GLU A 151 2.21 -16.15 6.25
N TYR A 152 1.84 -16.67 7.43
CA TYR A 152 0.46 -17.05 7.71
C TYR A 152 -0.46 -15.84 7.66
N GLN A 153 -1.53 -15.94 6.89
CA GLN A 153 -2.56 -14.92 6.79
C GLN A 153 -3.90 -15.49 7.22
N THR A 154 -4.66 -14.69 7.96
CA THR A 154 -6.06 -15.00 8.30
C THR A 154 -6.88 -14.97 7.03
N ILE A 155 -7.41 -16.13 6.64
CA ILE A 155 -8.23 -16.29 5.44
C ILE A 155 -9.65 -16.64 5.89
N PRO A 156 -10.67 -15.90 5.42
CA PRO A 156 -12.07 -16.26 5.64
C PRO A 156 -12.40 -17.68 5.17
N LEU A 157 -13.29 -18.37 5.86
CA LEU A 157 -13.67 -19.76 5.58
C LEU A 157 -14.19 -19.95 4.16
N ASN A 158 -14.96 -19.00 3.63
CA ASN A 158 -15.51 -19.06 2.27
C ASN A 158 -14.43 -18.99 1.17
N LYS A 159 -13.18 -18.65 1.50
CA LYS A 159 -12.06 -18.57 0.56
C LYS A 159 -11.02 -19.65 0.81
N ILE A 160 -11.09 -20.40 1.91
CA ILE A 160 -10.01 -21.30 2.34
C ILE A 160 -9.81 -22.50 1.41
N GLU A 161 -10.84 -22.91 0.67
CA GLU A 161 -10.75 -24.01 -0.29
C GLU A 161 -10.01 -23.60 -1.57
N ASP A 162 -10.22 -22.38 -2.06
CA ASP A 162 -9.52 -21.83 -3.21
C ASP A 162 -8.13 -21.30 -2.83
N PHE A 163 -7.99 -20.81 -1.60
CA PHE A 163 -6.76 -20.29 -1.05
C PHE A 163 -5.75 -21.41 -0.79
N GLY A 164 -4.59 -21.35 -1.45
CA GLY A 164 -3.54 -22.36 -1.31
C GLY A 164 -3.54 -23.44 -2.39
N VAL A 165 -4.61 -23.61 -3.18
CA VAL A 165 -4.60 -24.50 -4.36
C VAL A 165 -3.62 -23.97 -5.41
N HIS A 166 -3.59 -22.65 -5.56
CA HIS A 166 -2.75 -21.95 -6.55
C HIS A 166 -1.48 -21.33 -5.95
N CYS A 167 -1.19 -21.49 -4.65
CA CYS A 167 -0.04 -20.81 -4.01
C CYS A 167 1.32 -21.23 -4.58
N LYS A 168 1.40 -22.41 -5.20
CA LYS A 168 2.60 -22.91 -5.88
C LYS A 168 2.69 -22.49 -7.34
N GLN A 169 1.78 -21.66 -7.84
CA GLN A 169 1.74 -21.20 -9.23
C GLN A 169 2.28 -19.77 -9.39
N TYR A 170 2.56 -19.10 -8.27
CA TYR A 170 3.16 -17.77 -8.22
C TYR A 170 4.27 -17.74 -7.17
N TYR A 171 5.10 -16.71 -7.21
CA TYR A 171 6.11 -16.41 -6.21
C TYR A 171 5.98 -14.95 -5.79
N SER A 172 6.44 -14.62 -4.58
CA SER A 172 6.39 -13.24 -4.07
C SER A 172 7.56 -12.43 -4.58
N LEU A 173 7.32 -11.18 -4.95
CA LEU A 173 8.37 -10.20 -5.23
C LEU A 173 8.66 -9.37 -3.98
N GLU A 174 9.89 -8.87 -3.86
CA GLU A 174 10.24 -7.89 -2.83
C GLU A 174 9.67 -6.51 -3.21
N VAL A 175 8.74 -6.00 -2.40
CA VAL A 175 8.06 -4.72 -2.64
C VAL A 175 8.81 -3.59 -1.95
N SER A 176 9.22 -2.58 -2.72
CA SER A 176 9.81 -1.35 -2.21
C SER A 176 9.14 -0.11 -2.80
N TYR A 177 9.26 1.03 -2.13
CA TYR A 177 8.59 2.28 -2.51
C TYR A 177 9.58 3.40 -2.80
N PHE A 178 9.26 4.27 -3.75
CA PHE A 178 10.05 5.45 -4.05
C PHE A 178 9.17 6.70 -4.24
N LYS A 179 9.77 7.87 -4.06
CA LYS A 179 9.11 9.18 -4.25
C LYS A 179 10.11 10.21 -4.77
N SER A 180 9.64 11.16 -5.57
CA SER A 180 10.50 12.22 -6.10
C SER A 180 10.93 13.20 -5.01
N ALA A 181 11.94 14.01 -5.31
CA ALA A 181 12.34 15.09 -4.41
C ALA A 181 11.23 16.12 -4.19
N LEU A 182 10.40 16.36 -5.21
CA LEU A 182 9.23 17.23 -5.12
C LEU A 182 8.13 16.60 -4.28
N ASP A 183 7.83 15.30 -4.47
CA ASP A 183 6.84 14.58 -3.66
C ASP A 183 7.20 14.59 -2.18
N ARG A 184 8.50 14.46 -1.85
CA ARG A 184 8.97 14.57 -0.46
C ARG A 184 8.58 15.92 0.15
N ARG A 185 8.90 17.02 -0.53
CA ARG A 185 8.58 18.38 -0.06
C ARG A 185 7.07 18.61 0.05
N LEU A 186 6.30 18.09 -0.91
CA LEU A 186 4.84 18.19 -0.88
C LEU A 186 4.22 17.40 0.26
N LEU A 187 4.66 16.16 0.49
CA LEU A 187 4.16 15.31 1.57
C LEU A 187 4.51 15.90 2.95
N ASP A 188 5.71 16.47 3.11
CA ASP A 188 6.09 17.15 4.35
C ASP A 188 5.21 18.40 4.59
N SER A 189 4.91 19.15 3.53
CA SER A 189 4.01 20.32 3.60
C SER A 189 2.56 19.92 3.88
N LEU A 190 2.09 18.82 3.29
CA LEU A 190 0.76 18.26 3.54
C LEU A 190 0.63 17.80 4.99
N TRP A 191 1.67 17.18 5.55
CA TRP A 191 1.67 16.72 6.94
C TRP A 191 1.40 17.86 7.92
N ASN A 192 1.99 19.03 7.68
CA ASN A 192 1.78 20.23 8.51
C ASN A 192 0.31 20.67 8.61
N LYS A 193 -0.53 20.31 7.64
CA LYS A 193 -1.98 20.58 7.66
C LYS A 193 -2.84 19.36 7.97
N TYR A 194 -2.37 18.16 7.63
CA TYR A 194 -3.17 16.93 7.65
C TYR A 194 -3.02 16.10 8.93
N TRP A 195 -2.03 16.38 9.79
CA TRP A 195 -1.81 15.65 11.05
C TRP A 195 -3.06 15.62 11.96
N VAL A 196 -3.91 16.65 11.89
CA VAL A 196 -5.17 16.71 12.66
C VAL A 196 -6.09 15.55 12.31
N ASN A 197 -6.13 15.11 11.04
CA ASN A 197 -6.95 13.99 10.61
C ASN A 197 -6.48 12.65 11.22
N THR A 198 -5.17 12.50 11.43
CA THR A 198 -4.63 11.34 12.16
C THR A 198 -5.17 11.31 13.59
N LEU A 199 -5.24 12.46 14.25
CA LEU A 199 -5.77 12.57 15.62
C LEU A 199 -7.30 12.60 15.72
N SER A 200 -8.04 12.95 14.67
CA SER A 200 -9.50 12.93 14.72
C SER A 200 -10.09 11.59 14.26
N SER A 201 -9.34 10.81 13.50
CA SER A 201 -9.78 9.51 12.98
C SER A 201 -10.05 8.48 14.08
N SER A 202 -10.96 7.55 13.80
CA SER A 202 -11.28 6.40 14.65
C SER A 202 -11.38 5.13 13.81
N SER A 203 -10.38 4.26 13.92
CA SER A 203 -10.35 2.96 13.22
C SER A 203 -11.48 2.04 13.69
N LEU A 204 -11.86 2.11 14.97
CA LEU A 204 -12.94 1.31 15.55
C LEU A 204 -14.30 1.56 14.88
N LEU A 205 -14.57 2.79 14.46
CA LEU A 205 -15.83 3.14 13.80
C LEU A 205 -15.75 2.91 12.29
N THR A 206 -14.61 3.26 11.69
CA THR A 206 -14.44 3.19 10.24
C THR A 206 -14.42 1.74 9.73
N ASN A 207 -13.88 0.82 10.54
CA ASN A 207 -13.72 -0.59 10.16
C ASN A 207 -14.67 -1.52 10.95
N ALA A 208 -15.74 -0.99 11.54
CA ALA A 208 -16.63 -1.75 12.41
C ALA A 208 -17.20 -3.01 11.74
N ASP A 209 -17.72 -2.86 10.51
CA ASP A 209 -18.30 -3.98 9.75
C ASP A 209 -17.26 -5.07 9.45
N TYR A 210 -16.02 -4.68 9.15
CA TYR A 210 -14.91 -5.61 8.96
C TYR A 210 -14.62 -6.39 10.25
N THR A 211 -14.52 -5.71 11.39
CA THR A 211 -14.25 -6.36 12.68
C THR A 211 -15.38 -7.32 13.06
N THR A 212 -16.64 -6.91 12.89
CA THR A 212 -17.80 -7.78 13.13
C THR A 212 -17.77 -9.01 12.20
N GLY A 213 -17.43 -8.82 10.92
CA GLY A 213 -17.26 -9.92 9.97
C GLY A 213 -16.15 -10.90 10.37
N GLN A 214 -14.99 -10.42 10.84
CA GLN A 214 -13.92 -11.29 11.36
C GLN A 214 -14.36 -12.09 12.59
N ILE A 215 -15.18 -11.51 13.47
CA ILE A 215 -15.72 -12.21 14.64
C ILE A 215 -16.69 -13.32 14.23
N PHE A 216 -17.57 -13.07 13.23
CA PHE A 216 -18.45 -14.11 12.69
C PHE A 216 -17.65 -15.27 12.07
N ASP A 217 -16.66 -14.98 11.23
CA ASP A 217 -15.79 -16.00 10.63
C ASP A 217 -15.01 -16.79 11.69
N LEU A 218 -14.50 -16.11 12.71
CA LEU A 218 -13.82 -16.76 13.84
C LEU A 218 -14.77 -17.69 14.62
N SER A 219 -16.03 -17.28 14.83
CA SER A 219 -17.04 -18.10 15.49
C SER A 219 -17.27 -19.41 14.74
N GLU A 220 -17.43 -19.33 13.41
CA GLU A 220 -17.57 -20.52 12.56
C GLU A 220 -16.32 -21.42 12.59
N LYS A 221 -15.11 -20.84 12.58
CA LYS A 221 -13.85 -21.60 12.72
C LYS A 221 -13.75 -22.33 14.06
N LEU A 222 -14.20 -21.70 15.14
CA LEU A 222 -14.23 -22.31 16.47
C LEU A 222 -15.25 -23.45 16.53
N GLU A 223 -16.45 -23.28 15.97
CA GLU A 223 -17.48 -24.35 15.90
C GLU A 223 -16.97 -25.56 15.11
N GLN A 224 -16.30 -25.34 13.97
CA GLN A 224 -15.66 -26.42 13.20
C GLN A 224 -14.53 -27.12 13.97
N SER A 225 -13.81 -26.38 14.83
CA SER A 225 -12.74 -26.94 15.66
C SER A 225 -13.32 -27.77 16.80
N GLU A 226 -14.40 -27.30 17.44
CA GLU A 226 -15.15 -28.04 18.46
C GLU A 226 -15.77 -29.32 17.88
N ALA A 227 -16.42 -29.24 16.72
CA ALA A 227 -17.01 -30.40 16.05
C ALA A 227 -15.97 -31.48 15.68
N ALA A 228 -14.72 -31.09 15.44
CA ALA A 228 -13.61 -32.01 15.21
C ALA A 228 -13.13 -32.69 16.51
N ILE A 229 -13.20 -32.00 17.64
CA ILE A 229 -12.90 -32.55 18.97
C ILE A 229 -14.03 -33.48 19.46
N GLY A 230 -15.29 -33.06 19.33
CA GLY A 230 -16.46 -33.79 19.82
C GLY A 230 -16.72 -35.14 19.16
N ARG A 231 -16.23 -35.35 17.92
CA ARG A 231 -16.28 -36.66 17.23
C ARG A 231 -15.10 -37.57 17.56
N CYS A 232 -14.08 -37.08 18.29
CA CYS A 232 -12.84 -37.78 18.58
C CYS A 232 -12.84 -38.42 19.98
N GLY A 233 -13.94 -39.08 20.35
CA GLY A 233 -14.01 -39.91 21.56
C GLY A 233 -13.33 -41.29 21.43
N CYS A 234 -12.80 -41.66 20.25
CA CYS A 234 -12.06 -42.90 20.05
C CYS A 234 -11.26 -42.85 18.72
N ILE A 235 -10.01 -43.33 18.73
CA ILE A 235 -9.05 -43.54 17.61
C ILE A 235 -7.95 -42.46 17.45
N VAL A 236 -6.72 -42.92 17.74
CA VAL A 236 -5.41 -42.24 17.90
C VAL A 236 -4.78 -41.71 16.59
N THR A 237 -5.54 -41.50 15.50
CA THR A 237 -4.94 -41.15 14.18
C THR A 237 -5.26 -39.74 13.66
N GLY A 238 -6.02 -38.93 14.41
CA GLY A 238 -6.48 -37.60 13.98
C GLY A 238 -5.86 -36.38 14.67
N GLU A 239 -5.05 -36.55 15.74
CA GLU A 239 -4.65 -35.47 16.66
C GLU A 239 -4.01 -34.26 15.98
N LYS A 240 -3.09 -34.46 15.04
CA LYS A 240 -2.39 -33.35 14.34
C LYS A 240 -3.33 -32.42 13.56
N ARG A 241 -4.38 -32.93 12.91
CA ARG A 241 -5.28 -32.09 12.09
C ARG A 241 -6.23 -31.24 12.95
N THR A 242 -6.58 -31.73 14.13
CA THR A 242 -7.51 -31.05 15.06
C THR A 242 -6.77 -29.96 15.84
N GLU A 243 -5.55 -30.26 16.29
CA GLU A 243 -4.67 -29.30 16.97
C GLU A 243 -4.31 -28.11 16.06
N ASP A 244 -4.04 -28.38 14.77
CA ASP A 244 -3.75 -27.35 13.77
C ASP A 244 -4.91 -26.37 13.52
N LYS A 245 -6.17 -26.81 13.61
CA LYS A 245 -7.34 -25.94 13.39
C LYS A 245 -7.57 -24.99 14.55
N LEU A 246 -7.50 -25.50 15.78
CA LEU A 246 -7.64 -24.68 16.97
C LEU A 246 -6.49 -23.68 17.11
N LEU A 247 -5.26 -24.07 16.76
CA LEU A 247 -4.11 -23.17 16.72
C LEU A 247 -4.29 -22.03 15.72
N LYS A 248 -4.85 -22.31 14.53
CA LYS A 248 -5.19 -21.28 13.53
C LYS A 248 -6.28 -20.33 14.04
N ALA A 249 -7.36 -20.87 14.61
CA ALA A 249 -8.42 -20.04 15.20
C ALA A 249 -7.88 -19.15 16.34
N THR A 250 -6.93 -19.66 17.14
CA THR A 250 -6.26 -18.87 18.19
C THR A 250 -5.41 -17.74 17.61
N LYS A 251 -4.73 -17.96 16.48
CA LYS A 251 -3.99 -16.88 15.79
C LYS A 251 -4.94 -15.81 15.24
N ASP A 252 -6.05 -16.23 14.63
CA ASP A 252 -7.06 -15.32 14.07
C ASP A 252 -7.74 -14.48 15.18
N SER A 253 -8.03 -15.08 16.34
CA SER A 253 -8.58 -14.37 17.49
C SER A 253 -7.60 -13.36 18.08
N CYS A 254 -6.33 -13.73 18.23
CA CYS A 254 -5.26 -12.83 18.68
C CYS A 254 -5.11 -11.64 17.73
N LYS A 255 -5.10 -11.87 16.42
CA LYS A 255 -4.98 -10.80 15.41
C LYS A 255 -6.14 -9.80 15.53
N THR A 256 -7.38 -10.30 15.53
CA THR A 256 -8.59 -9.46 15.67
C THR A 256 -8.57 -8.65 16.97
N THR A 257 -8.16 -9.29 18.06
CA THR A 257 -8.07 -8.64 19.38
C THR A 257 -7.03 -7.52 19.38
N ILE A 258 -5.85 -7.75 18.81
CA ILE A 258 -4.78 -6.75 18.73
C ILE A 258 -5.25 -5.51 17.94
N GLU A 259 -5.96 -5.69 16.82
CA GLU A 259 -6.48 -4.58 16.02
C GLU A 259 -7.50 -3.73 16.79
N ILE A 260 -8.42 -4.36 17.54
CA ILE A 260 -9.37 -3.65 18.41
C ILE A 260 -8.64 -2.90 19.51
N ILE A 261 -7.65 -3.52 20.16
CA ILE A 261 -6.86 -2.88 21.21
C ILE A 261 -6.09 -1.68 20.64
N HIS A 262 -5.49 -1.76 19.46
CA HIS A 262 -4.85 -0.60 18.81
C HIS A 262 -5.84 0.55 18.59
N GLY A 263 -7.06 0.24 18.13
CA GLY A 263 -8.11 1.25 17.98
C GLY A 263 -8.54 1.89 19.31
N LEU A 264 -8.66 1.09 20.38
CA LEU A 264 -8.99 1.56 21.72
C LEU A 264 -7.86 2.40 22.33
N MET A 265 -6.61 1.96 22.19
CA MET A 265 -5.42 2.72 22.61
C MET A 265 -5.42 4.12 21.98
N ALA A 266 -5.73 4.22 20.68
CA ALA A 266 -5.85 5.52 20.01
C ALA A 266 -6.97 6.38 20.61
N GLN A 267 -8.12 5.82 20.99
CA GLN A 267 -9.17 6.59 21.69
C GLN A 267 -8.72 7.04 23.08
N MET A 268 -8.06 6.16 23.85
CA MET A 268 -7.56 6.49 25.18
C MET A 268 -6.54 7.63 25.13
N VAL A 269 -5.63 7.60 24.16
CA VAL A 269 -4.67 8.70 23.97
C VAL A 269 -5.40 10.01 23.67
N LYS A 270 -6.40 10.00 22.78
CA LYS A 270 -7.20 11.19 22.46
C LYS A 270 -7.97 11.71 23.67
N ASP A 271 -8.62 10.83 24.42
CA ASP A 271 -9.35 11.19 25.63
C ASP A 271 -8.43 11.84 26.67
N ARG A 272 -7.24 11.26 26.88
CA ARG A 272 -6.24 11.85 27.79
C ARG A 272 -5.72 13.19 27.29
N LEU A 273 -5.42 13.33 26.00
CA LEU A 273 -4.89 14.58 25.45
C LEU A 273 -5.91 15.73 25.49
N PHE A 274 -7.18 15.47 25.20
CA PHE A 274 -8.17 16.53 24.96
C PHE A 274 -9.22 16.66 26.07
N ASN A 275 -9.59 15.57 26.75
CA ASN A 275 -10.68 15.57 27.74
C ASN A 275 -10.19 15.59 29.18
N SER A 276 -8.93 15.18 29.44
CA SER A 276 -8.38 15.15 30.81
C SER A 276 -7.72 16.46 31.28
N VAL A 277 -7.74 17.50 30.44
CA VAL A 277 -7.30 18.85 30.81
C VAL A 277 -8.45 19.56 31.52
N THR A 278 -8.68 19.23 32.79
CA THR A 278 -9.44 20.14 33.66
C THR A 278 -8.61 21.40 33.87
N PRO A 279 -9.19 22.62 33.77
CA PRO A 279 -8.48 23.81 34.16
C PRO A 279 -8.29 23.74 35.68
N SER A 280 -7.07 23.43 36.12
CA SER A 280 -6.61 23.80 37.46
C SER A 280 -6.69 25.31 37.55
N ASN A 281 -7.83 25.85 37.98
CA ASN A 281 -7.93 27.11 38.70
C ASN A 281 -9.37 27.35 39.22
N ARG A 282 -9.55 27.15 40.52
CA ARG A 282 -10.15 28.19 41.37
C ARG A 282 -9.32 28.28 42.64
N ILE A 283 -8.27 29.10 42.58
CA ILE A 283 -7.75 29.79 43.76
C ILE A 283 -8.91 30.67 44.24
N GLN A 284 -9.43 30.37 45.42
CA GLN A 284 -10.31 31.26 46.19
C GLN A 284 -9.50 32.42 46.76
#